data_AF-A0A7Z9WJ11-F1
#
_entry.id   AF-A0A7Z9WJ11-F1
#
_cell.length_a   1.000
_cell.length_b   1.000
_cell.length_c   1.000
_cell.angle_alpha   90.00
_cell.angle_beta   90.00
_cell.angle_gamma   90.00
#
_symmetry.space_group_name_H-M   'P 1'
#
loop_
_entity.id
_entity.type
_entity.pdbx_description
1 polymer ?
#
loop_
_entity_poly.entity_id
_entity_poly.type
_entity_poly.pdbx_seq_one_letter_code
_entity_poly.pdbx_strand_id
1 'polypeptide(L)'
;LFPEEIDGRYARLDRPSIVVGKCDVGGDIWVSYSPDLVHWGDPRPVMRPRPGRWDSKKIGAGAPPIKTEKGWLLIYHGVRETGSGLLYRLGVALLDLEDPSQVVGRAAEAILSPAAAEDFLGNVMNVVFACGAILEDDGQVKIYYGAADQVMCLATASVDDLIALCLEGHA
;
A
#
# COMPACT_ATOMS: atom_id res chain seq x y z
N LEU A 1 1.69 -11.01 -2.34
CA LEU A 1 1.45 -11.78 -3.59
C LEU A 1 0.23 -11.17 -4.27
N PHE A 2 0.19 -11.17 -5.59
CA PHE A 2 -1.05 -10.97 -6.33
C PHE A 2 -1.94 -12.21 -6.16
N PRO A 3 -3.28 -12.08 -6.23
CA PRO A 3 -4.20 -13.19 -5.97
C PRO A 3 -4.30 -14.19 -7.14
N GLU A 4 -3.68 -13.90 -8.28
CA GLU A 4 -3.59 -14.77 -9.44
C GLU A 4 -2.24 -14.60 -10.15
N GLU A 5 -1.93 -15.51 -11.07
CA GLU A 5 -0.78 -15.38 -11.96
C GLU A 5 -1.00 -14.28 -12.99
N ILE A 6 0.06 -13.54 -13.31
CA ILE A 6 0.08 -12.48 -14.31
C ILE A 6 1.05 -12.93 -15.40
N ASP A 7 0.55 -13.07 -16.63
CA ASP A 7 1.34 -13.58 -17.77
C ASP A 7 2.01 -14.94 -17.46
N GLY A 8 1.23 -15.86 -16.88
CA GLY A 8 1.67 -17.22 -16.52
C GLY A 8 2.75 -17.29 -15.43
N ARG A 9 2.94 -16.21 -14.65
CA ARG A 9 3.91 -16.14 -13.56
C ARG A 9 3.25 -15.64 -12.28
N TYR A 10 3.66 -16.17 -11.14
CA TYR A 10 3.34 -15.58 -9.85
C TYR A 10 3.99 -14.20 -9.73
N ALA A 11 3.25 -13.23 -9.22
CA ALA A 11 3.76 -11.89 -8.95
C ALA A 11 3.68 -11.57 -7.45
N ARG A 12 4.68 -10.84 -6.93
CA ARG A 12 4.64 -10.31 -5.56
C ARG A 12 5.14 -8.88 -5.51
N LEU A 13 4.55 -8.11 -4.61
CA LEU A 13 5.09 -6.81 -4.24
C LEU A 13 6.14 -6.99 -3.13
N ASP A 14 7.30 -6.42 -3.35
CA ASP A 14 8.45 -6.42 -2.45
C ASP A 14 8.76 -5.00 -1.97
N ARG A 15 9.47 -4.90 -0.84
CA ARG A 15 9.94 -3.62 -0.31
C ARG A 15 11.38 -3.76 0.18
N PRO A 16 12.37 -3.60 -0.71
CA PRO A 16 13.78 -3.59 -0.31
C PRO A 16 13.99 -2.55 0.80
N SER A 17 14.40 -3.04 1.97
CA SER A 17 14.65 -2.22 3.15
C SER A 17 16.14 -2.22 3.39
N ILE A 18 16.79 -1.07 3.21
CA ILE A 18 18.24 -0.95 3.35
C ILE A 18 18.51 -0.25 4.66
N VAL A 19 19.18 -0.94 5.58
CA VAL A 19 19.58 -0.33 6.85
C VAL A 19 21.05 0.06 6.73
N VAL A 20 21.33 1.37 6.73
CA VAL A 20 22.70 1.91 6.79
C VAL A 20 22.93 2.48 8.18
N GLY A 21 23.67 1.73 9.00
CA GLY A 21 23.87 2.06 10.42
C GLY A 21 22.55 1.97 11.19
N LYS A 22 22.07 3.09 11.73
CA LYS A 22 20.75 3.21 12.37
C LYS A 22 19.68 3.83 11.47
N CYS A 23 20.03 4.17 10.23
CA CYS A 23 19.12 4.83 9.30
C CYS A 23 18.48 3.79 8.38
N ASP A 24 17.14 3.77 8.37
CA ASP A 24 16.35 3.08 7.36
C ASP A 24 16.35 3.94 6.09
N VAL A 25 17.05 3.47 5.06
CA VAL A 25 17.17 4.09 3.74
C VAL A 25 16.57 3.16 2.69
N GLY A 26 15.89 3.72 1.69
CA GLY A 26 15.01 2.96 0.80
C GLY A 26 13.54 3.19 1.15
N GLY A 27 12.66 2.23 0.86
CA GLY A 27 11.22 2.45 1.02
C GLY A 27 10.40 2.31 -0.25
N ASP A 28 10.99 1.86 -1.35
CA ASP A 28 10.30 1.72 -2.64
C ASP A 28 9.48 0.42 -2.69
N ILE A 29 8.35 0.45 -3.39
CA ILE A 29 7.60 -0.76 -3.73
C ILE A 29 8.10 -1.28 -5.07
N TRP A 30 8.45 -2.55 -5.10
CA TRP A 30 8.91 -3.30 -6.27
C TRP A 30 7.94 -4.44 -6.57
N VAL A 31 7.95 -4.94 -7.80
CA VAL A 31 7.31 -6.20 -8.16
C VAL A 31 8.38 -7.18 -8.63
N SER A 32 8.25 -8.44 -8.22
CA SER A 32 9.08 -9.55 -8.69
C SER A 32 8.19 -10.68 -9.16
N TYR A 33 8.69 -11.48 -10.11
CA TYR A 33 7.95 -12.58 -10.72
C TYR A 33 8.62 -13.92 -10.46
N SER A 34 7.82 -14.98 -10.47
CA SER A 34 8.29 -16.35 -10.27
C SER A 34 7.49 -17.34 -11.12
N PRO A 35 8.13 -18.34 -11.73
CA PRO A 35 7.42 -19.42 -12.42
C PRO A 35 6.93 -20.52 -11.45
N ASP A 36 7.41 -20.57 -10.20
CA ASP A 36 7.27 -21.74 -9.32
C ASP A 36 7.09 -21.42 -7.82
N LEU A 37 6.90 -20.14 -7.45
CA LEU A 37 6.87 -19.60 -6.08
C LEU A 37 8.18 -19.73 -5.29
N VAL A 38 9.21 -20.36 -5.83
CA VAL A 38 10.49 -20.61 -5.16
C VAL A 38 11.56 -19.65 -5.69
N HIS A 39 11.69 -19.55 -7.00
CA HIS A 39 12.70 -18.74 -7.67
C HIS A 39 12.08 -17.44 -8.16
N TRP A 40 12.59 -16.31 -7.66
CA TRP A 40 12.07 -14.97 -7.94
C TRP A 40 13.09 -14.14 -8.72
N GLY A 41 12.63 -13.44 -9.75
CA GLY A 41 13.44 -12.62 -10.65
C GLY A 41 12.62 -11.55 -11.39
N ASP A 42 13.23 -10.94 -12.41
CA ASP A 42 12.65 -9.81 -13.17
C ASP A 42 12.10 -8.70 -12.25
N PRO A 43 12.90 -8.18 -11.28
CA PRO A 43 12.41 -7.18 -10.36
C PRO A 43 12.24 -5.83 -11.07
N ARG A 44 11.07 -5.20 -10.92
CA ARG A 44 10.76 -3.90 -11.49
C ARG A 44 10.32 -2.91 -10.41
N PRO A 45 10.78 -1.65 -10.43
CA PRO A 45 10.29 -0.63 -9.51
C PRO A 45 8.85 -0.28 -9.88
N VAL A 46 7.96 -0.19 -8.88
CA VAL A 46 6.54 0.18 -9.07
C VAL A 46 6.30 1.61 -8.59
N MET A 47 6.65 1.88 -7.34
CA MET A 47 6.43 3.19 -6.71
C MET A 47 7.59 3.58 -5.81
N ARG A 48 7.84 4.89 -5.75
CA ARG A 48 8.78 5.50 -4.81
C ARG A 48 8.05 6.43 -3.83
N PRO A 49 8.62 6.68 -2.63
CA PRO A 49 8.18 7.75 -1.74
C PRO A 49 8.17 9.10 -2.47
N ARG A 50 7.19 9.96 -2.18
CA ARG A 50 7.05 11.27 -2.83
C ARG A 50 7.61 12.37 -1.92
N PRO A 51 8.71 13.05 -2.28
CA PRO A 51 9.26 14.12 -1.44
C PRO A 51 8.23 15.20 -1.10
N GLY A 52 8.19 15.62 0.17
CA GLY A 52 7.27 16.65 0.65
C GLY A 52 5.79 16.24 0.77
N ARG A 53 5.43 15.00 0.41
CA ARG A 53 4.07 14.47 0.57
C ARG A 53 3.91 13.68 1.86
N TRP A 54 2.72 13.12 2.06
CA TRP A 54 2.37 12.35 3.24
C TRP A 54 3.09 11.00 3.34
N ASP A 55 3.61 10.51 2.22
CA ASP A 55 4.29 9.24 2.01
C ASP A 55 5.75 9.44 1.58
N SER A 56 6.41 10.44 2.17
CA SER A 56 7.72 10.93 1.73
C SER A 56 8.92 10.17 2.26
N LYS A 57 8.80 9.46 3.39
CA LYS A 57 9.91 8.75 4.03
C LYS A 57 10.10 7.35 3.44
N LYS A 58 9.02 6.55 3.43
CA LYS A 58 8.98 5.21 2.87
C LYS A 58 7.54 4.81 2.58
N ILE A 59 7.36 3.87 1.67
CA ILE A 59 6.07 3.23 1.36
C ILE A 59 6.20 1.71 1.42
N GLY A 60 5.06 1.02 1.43
CA GLY A 60 5.02 -0.43 1.33
C GLY A 60 3.61 -0.95 1.10
N ALA A 61 3.50 -2.05 0.35
CA ALA A 61 2.24 -2.74 0.15
C ALA A 61 1.69 -3.26 1.49
N GLY A 62 0.37 -3.16 1.69
CA GLY A 62 -0.32 -3.69 2.86
C GLY A 62 -1.06 -4.98 2.55
N ALA A 63 -2.28 -4.84 2.04
CA ALA A 63 -3.11 -5.96 1.62
C ALA A 63 -2.71 -6.50 0.23
N PRO A 64 -3.05 -7.77 -0.09
CA PRO A 64 -3.02 -8.25 -1.47
C PRO A 64 -3.78 -7.29 -2.41
N PRO A 65 -3.24 -6.96 -3.60
CA PRO A 65 -3.94 -6.09 -4.54
C PRO A 65 -5.29 -6.69 -4.96
N ILE A 66 -6.32 -5.85 -5.01
CA ILE A 66 -7.67 -6.24 -5.41
C ILE A 66 -7.80 -6.07 -6.91
N LYS A 67 -8.22 -7.12 -7.63
CA LYS A 67 -8.47 -7.03 -9.08
C LYS A 67 -9.74 -6.22 -9.31
N THR A 68 -9.69 -5.26 -10.23
CA THR A 68 -10.85 -4.50 -10.68
C THR A 68 -10.82 -4.40 -12.21
N GLU A 69 -11.92 -3.95 -12.83
CA GLU A 69 -11.94 -3.72 -14.28
C GLU A 69 -10.96 -2.61 -14.73
N LYS A 70 -10.50 -1.75 -13.81
CA LYS A 70 -9.64 -0.60 -14.10
C LYS A 70 -8.16 -0.85 -13.78
N GLY A 71 -7.84 -1.96 -13.12
CA GLY A 71 -6.50 -2.20 -12.59
C GLY A 71 -6.48 -2.99 -11.30
N TRP A 72 -5.27 -3.26 -10.81
CA TRP A 72 -5.04 -3.77 -9.47
C TRP A 72 -5.09 -2.62 -8.46
N LEU A 73 -6.13 -2.58 -7.63
CA LEU A 73 -6.25 -1.62 -6.54
C LEU A 73 -5.33 -2.07 -5.39
N LEU A 74 -4.27 -1.30 -5.17
CA LEU A 74 -3.28 -1.51 -4.12
C LEU A 74 -3.53 -0.54 -2.96
N ILE A 75 -3.83 -1.09 -1.78
CA ILE A 75 -3.79 -0.34 -0.52
C ILE A 75 -2.37 -0.43 0.04
N TYR A 76 -1.73 0.72 0.19
CA TYR A 76 -0.34 0.83 0.65
C TYR A 76 -0.24 1.77 1.84
N HIS A 77 0.76 1.54 2.70
CA HIS A 77 1.11 2.50 3.74
C HIS A 77 2.15 3.49 3.20
N GLY A 78 2.04 4.73 3.67
CA GLY A 78 3.04 5.76 3.48
C GLY A 78 3.43 6.38 4.80
N VAL A 79 4.72 6.67 4.93
CA VAL A 79 5.31 7.19 6.16
C VAL A 79 5.79 8.61 5.95
N ARG A 80 5.45 9.49 6.89
CA ARG A 80 6.08 10.81 7.03
C ARG A 80 6.85 10.86 8.33
N GLU A 81 8.07 11.39 8.26
CA GLU A 81 8.85 11.70 9.45
C GLU A 81 8.46 13.09 9.98
N THR A 82 8.22 13.18 11.29
CA THR A 82 7.80 14.40 12.00
C THR A 82 8.72 14.65 13.19
N GLY A 83 8.60 15.81 13.84
CA GLY A 83 9.36 16.11 15.06
C GLY A 83 9.04 15.16 16.23
N SER A 84 7.90 14.48 16.20
CA SER A 84 7.44 13.54 17.23
C SER A 84 7.55 12.08 16.80
N GLY A 85 8.29 11.79 15.73
CA GLY A 85 8.48 10.43 15.20
C GLY A 85 7.77 10.19 13.87
N LEU A 86 7.55 8.91 13.56
CA LEU A 86 6.97 8.47 12.29
C LEU A 86 5.45 8.50 12.35
N LEU A 87 4.82 8.96 11.27
CA LEU A 87 3.38 8.96 11.05
C LEU A 87 3.06 8.02 9.89
N TYR A 88 2.41 6.90 10.18
CA TYR A 88 1.97 5.91 9.19
C TYR A 88 0.51 6.16 8.82
N ARG A 89 0.25 6.23 7.51
CA ARG A 89 -1.07 6.48 6.92
C ARG A 89 -1.31 5.52 5.76
N LEU A 90 -2.56 5.35 5.35
CA LEU A 90 -2.93 4.52 4.21
C LEU A 90 -3.29 5.36 2.99
N GLY A 91 -2.90 4.88 1.83
CA GLY A 91 -3.27 5.41 0.53
C GLY A 91 -3.64 4.29 -0.43
N VAL A 92 -4.09 4.69 -1.62
CA VAL A 92 -4.42 3.77 -2.70
C VAL A 92 -3.70 4.13 -4.00
N ALA A 93 -3.33 3.10 -4.74
CA ALA A 93 -2.81 3.19 -6.08
C ALA A 93 -3.49 2.15 -6.96
N LEU A 94 -3.56 2.42 -8.25
CA LEU A 94 -4.09 1.54 -9.28
C LEU A 94 -2.93 1.13 -10.18
N LEU A 95 -2.67 -0.18 -10.26
CA LEU A 95 -1.62 -0.74 -11.12
C LEU A 95 -2.26 -1.37 -12.36
N ASP A 96 -1.52 -1.42 -13.45
CA ASP A 96 -2.01 -2.02 -14.71
C ASP A 96 -2.25 -3.53 -14.55
N LEU A 97 -3.30 -4.04 -15.20
CA LEU A 97 -3.70 -5.45 -15.09
C LEU A 97 -2.69 -6.41 -15.72
N GLU A 98 -2.06 -6.01 -16.82
CA GLU A 98 -1.13 -6.84 -17.58
C GLU A 98 0.32 -6.66 -17.09
N ASP A 99 0.71 -5.42 -16.78
CA ASP A 99 2.02 -5.11 -16.19
C ASP A 99 1.88 -4.36 -14.85
N PRO A 100 1.83 -5.07 -13.70
CA PRO A 100 1.70 -4.44 -12.38
C PRO A 100 2.88 -3.56 -11.98
N SER A 101 3.96 -3.49 -12.77
CA SER A 101 5.01 -2.49 -12.58
C SER A 101 4.58 -1.07 -13.01
N GLN A 102 3.53 -0.95 -13.81
CA GLN A 102 2.99 0.32 -14.27
C GLN A 102 1.91 0.84 -13.32
N VAL A 103 2.07 2.09 -12.87
CA VAL A 103 1.10 2.78 -12.02
C VAL A 103 0.15 3.59 -12.92
N VAL A 104 -1.09 3.16 -13.00
CA VAL A 104 -2.18 3.83 -13.74
C VAL A 104 -2.74 5.00 -12.93
N GLY A 105 -2.78 4.85 -11.61
CA GLY A 105 -3.44 5.76 -10.69
C GLY A 105 -2.78 5.77 -9.31
N ARG A 106 -2.79 6.89 -8.59
CA ARG A 106 -2.24 7.01 -7.22
C ARG A 106 -2.86 8.23 -6.56
N ALA A 107 -3.58 7.99 -5.47
CA ALA A 107 -4.22 9.06 -4.73
C ALA A 107 -3.20 10.12 -4.26
N ALA A 108 -3.57 11.39 -4.41
CA ALA A 108 -2.76 12.51 -3.97
C ALA A 108 -2.64 12.52 -2.44
N GLU A 109 -3.76 12.32 -1.75
CA GLU A 109 -3.88 12.32 -0.29
C GLU A 109 -4.03 10.91 0.29
N ALA A 110 -3.83 10.80 1.60
CA ALA A 110 -4.05 9.56 2.33
C ALA A 110 -5.56 9.32 2.49
N ILE A 111 -6.01 8.07 2.31
CA ILE A 111 -7.40 7.65 2.54
C ILE A 111 -7.71 7.41 4.02
N LEU A 112 -6.69 7.14 4.83
CA LEU A 112 -6.82 6.96 6.27
C LEU A 112 -5.58 7.48 6.98
N SER A 113 -5.80 8.28 8.01
CA SER A 113 -4.77 8.75 8.94
C SER A 113 -5.18 8.44 10.38
N PRO A 114 -4.23 8.31 11.31
CA PRO A 114 -4.55 8.22 12.73
C PRO A 114 -5.49 9.36 13.12
N ALA A 115 -6.66 9.01 13.67
CA ALA A 115 -7.71 9.97 14.01
C ALA A 115 -8.44 9.59 15.31
N ALA A 116 -8.53 8.30 15.62
CA ALA A 116 -9.12 7.79 16.85
C ALA A 116 -8.05 7.52 17.93
N ALA A 117 -8.46 7.46 19.20
CA ALA A 117 -7.53 7.29 20.33
C ALA A 117 -6.67 6.03 20.17
N GLU A 118 -7.26 4.97 19.63
CA GLU A 118 -6.65 3.67 19.35
C GLU A 118 -5.54 3.75 18.28
N ASP A 119 -5.59 4.74 17.38
CA ASP A 119 -4.56 4.96 16.35
C ASP A 119 -3.33 5.71 16.90
N PHE A 120 -3.52 6.47 17.99
CA PHE A 120 -2.49 7.30 18.62
C PHE A 120 -1.82 6.64 19.81
N LEU A 121 -2.57 5.86 20.60
CA LEU A 121 -2.10 5.34 21.89
C LEU A 121 -1.89 3.83 21.80
N GLY A 122 -0.62 3.42 21.82
CA GLY A 122 -0.26 2.01 21.90
C GLY A 122 1.25 1.78 21.93
N ASN A 123 1.66 0.59 21.52
CA ASN A 123 3.08 0.20 21.48
C ASN A 123 3.90 1.09 20.54
N VAL A 124 3.30 1.52 19.42
CA VAL A 124 3.88 2.48 18.47
C VAL A 124 2.83 3.52 18.13
N MET A 125 3.02 4.75 18.60
CA MET A 125 2.07 5.83 18.35
C MET A 125 1.99 6.23 16.87
N ASN A 126 0.84 6.78 16.45
CA ASN A 126 0.60 7.35 15.12
C ASN A 126 0.67 6.33 13.97
N VAL A 127 0.07 5.15 14.17
CA VAL A 127 0.08 4.07 13.18
C VAL A 127 -1.33 3.65 12.80
N VAL A 128 -1.60 3.72 11.49
CA VAL A 128 -2.61 2.89 10.81
C VAL A 128 -1.91 2.07 9.72
N PHE A 129 -2.03 0.74 9.77
CA PHE A 129 -1.29 -0.17 8.89
C PHE A 129 -2.19 -1.28 8.34
N ALA A 130 -2.50 -1.27 7.04
CA ALA A 130 -3.37 -2.28 6.42
C ALA A 130 -2.66 -3.64 6.32
N CYS A 131 -3.36 -4.69 6.77
CA CYS A 131 -2.88 -6.07 6.72
C CYS A 131 -3.80 -6.97 5.87
N GLY A 132 -5.01 -6.52 5.57
CA GLY A 132 -5.96 -7.27 4.76
C GLY A 132 -7.05 -6.36 4.21
N ALA A 133 -7.56 -6.70 3.03
CA ALA A 133 -8.69 -6.01 2.43
C ALA A 133 -9.58 -7.02 1.69
N ILE A 134 -10.88 -6.84 1.80
CA ILE A 134 -11.89 -7.70 1.16
C ILE A 134 -12.81 -6.79 0.35
N LEU A 135 -12.93 -7.07 -0.94
CA LEU A 135 -13.97 -6.51 -1.80
C LEU A 135 -15.21 -7.38 -1.68
N GLU A 136 -16.31 -6.78 -1.26
CA GLU A 136 -17.63 -7.42 -1.12
C GLU A 136 -18.43 -7.29 -2.42
N ASP A 137 -19.46 -8.13 -2.57
CA ASP A 137 -20.29 -8.19 -3.78
C ASP A 137 -21.05 -6.88 -4.07
N ASP A 138 -21.29 -6.05 -3.05
CA ASP A 138 -21.96 -4.75 -3.16
C ASP A 138 -21.00 -3.59 -3.52
N GLY A 139 -19.72 -3.90 -3.78
CA GLY A 139 -18.69 -2.91 -4.09
C GLY A 139 -18.04 -2.27 -2.87
N GLN A 140 -18.42 -2.66 -1.64
CA GLN A 140 -17.74 -2.21 -0.44
C GLN A 140 -16.38 -2.90 -0.27
N VAL A 141 -15.35 -2.13 0.06
CA VAL A 141 -14.04 -2.63 0.47
C VAL A 141 -13.92 -2.52 1.98
N LYS A 142 -13.76 -3.66 2.65
CA LYS A 142 -13.42 -3.77 4.08
C LYS A 142 -11.90 -3.79 4.24
N ILE A 143 -11.34 -2.80 4.91
CA ILE A 143 -9.88 -2.63 5.11
C ILE A 143 -9.55 -2.91 6.57
N TYR A 144 -8.90 -4.04 6.83
CA TYR A 144 -8.41 -4.42 8.16
C TYR A 144 -7.04 -3.81 8.39
N TYR A 145 -6.91 -3.02 9.45
CA TYR A 145 -5.68 -2.32 9.76
C TYR A 145 -5.30 -2.47 11.23
N GLY A 146 -3.99 -2.57 11.50
CA GLY A 146 -3.44 -2.43 12.84
C GLY A 146 -3.40 -0.96 13.24
N ALA A 147 -3.85 -0.67 14.45
CA ALA A 147 -3.83 0.65 15.07
C ALA A 147 -2.84 0.66 16.23
N ALA A 148 -1.93 1.64 16.21
CA ALA A 148 -0.87 1.86 17.19
C ALA A 148 -0.03 0.62 17.58
N ASP A 149 0.15 -0.33 16.66
CA ASP A 149 0.78 -1.65 16.87
C ASP A 149 0.22 -2.39 18.10
N GLN A 150 -1.08 -2.24 18.37
CA GLN A 150 -1.72 -2.78 19.57
C GLN A 150 -3.04 -3.49 19.29
N VAL A 151 -3.91 -2.91 18.47
CA VAL A 151 -5.25 -3.45 18.19
C VAL A 151 -5.50 -3.58 16.69
N MET A 152 -6.50 -4.38 16.34
CA MET A 152 -7.00 -4.49 14.98
C MET A 152 -8.30 -3.71 14.84
N CYS A 153 -8.39 -2.92 13.77
CA CYS A 153 -9.54 -2.09 13.44
C CYS A 153 -10.01 -2.40 12.01
N LEU A 154 -11.20 -1.89 11.68
CA LEU A 154 -11.83 -2.04 10.37
C LEU A 154 -12.30 -0.67 9.87
N ALA A 155 -11.93 -0.34 8.64
CA ALA A 155 -12.50 0.77 7.88
C ALA A 155 -13.26 0.22 6.66
N THR A 156 -14.23 0.98 6.15
CA THR A 156 -14.98 0.63 4.93
C THR A 156 -14.99 1.79 3.95
N ALA A 157 -14.98 1.48 2.65
CA ALA A 157 -15.07 2.46 1.57
C ALA A 157 -15.71 1.82 0.32
N SER A 158 -16.24 2.62 -0.60
CA SER A 158 -16.64 2.13 -1.93
C SER A 158 -15.41 1.89 -2.80
N VAL A 159 -15.37 0.78 -3.54
CA VAL A 159 -14.30 0.50 -4.51
C VAL A 159 -14.22 1.58 -5.60
N ASP A 160 -15.36 2.10 -6.03
CA ASP A 160 -15.43 3.12 -7.08
C ASP A 160 -14.84 4.45 -6.60
N ASP A 161 -15.11 4.83 -5.35
CA ASP A 161 -14.52 6.04 -4.75
C ASP A 161 -13.00 5.91 -4.63
N LEU A 162 -12.50 4.74 -4.21
CA LEU A 162 -11.06 4.49 -4.12
C LEU A 162 -10.36 4.53 -5.48
N ILE A 163 -11.00 3.99 -6.52
CA ILE A 163 -10.50 4.07 -7.91
C ILE A 163 -10.53 5.52 -8.39
N ALA A 164 -11.62 6.25 -8.15
CA ALA A 164 -11.76 7.66 -8.53
C ALA A 164 -10.63 8.51 -7.93
N LEU A 165 -10.36 8.35 -6.64
CA LEU A 165 -9.23 9.04 -5.96
C LEU A 165 -7.87 8.75 -6.61
N CYS A 166 -7.67 7.53 -7.13
CA CYS A 166 -6.45 7.17 -7.84
C CYS A 166 -6.30 7.90 -9.17
N LEU A 167 -7.41 8.06 -9.91
CA LEU A 167 -7.42 8.64 -11.25
C LEU A 167 -7.45 10.18 -11.23
N GLU A 168 -8.11 10.78 -10.24
CA GLU A 168 -8.11 12.24 -10.04
C GLU A 168 -6.71 12.78 -9.68
N GLY A 169 -5.91 11.99 -8.97
CA GLY A 169 -4.54 12.36 -8.57
C GLY A 169 -3.49 12.29 -9.69
N HIS A 170 -3.88 11.87 -10.92
CA HIS A 170 -3.02 11.73 -12.09
C HIS A 170 -3.21 12.83 -13.16
N ALA A 171 -4.06 13.82 -12.89
CA ALA A 171 -4.26 14.98 -13.76
C ALA A 171 -3.18 16.07 -13.59
#